data_AF-A0A5C7W7P1-F1
#
_entry.id   AF-A0A5C7W7P1-F1
#
_cell.length_a   1.000
_cell.length_b   1.000
_cell.length_c   1.000
_cell.angle_alpha   90.00
_cell.angle_beta   90.00
_cell.angle_gamma   90.00
#
_symmetry.space_group_name_H-M   'P 1'
#
loop_
_entity.id
_entity.type
_entity.pdbx_description
1 polymer ?
#
loop_
_entity_poly.entity_id
_entity_poly.type
_entity_poly.pdbx_seq_one_letter_code
_entity_poly.pdbx_strand_id
1 'polypeptide(L)'
;MKQMSAAQTTASSGITSVKLGSRKGELAKIADRQKRTVHSLVIEAVDRYIDQTRERMKYEAQAIRSYENYQATGQHVTLDELQEWADSLNTPSTKTLPLCHK
;
A
#
# COMPACT_ATOMS: atom_id res chain seq x y z
N MET A 1 18.93 -28.16 14.97
CA MET A 1 18.03 -27.49 14.01
C MET A 1 16.94 -26.77 14.79
N LYS A 2 17.04 -25.45 14.91
CA LYS A 2 16.09 -24.62 15.68
C LYS A 2 14.92 -24.29 14.76
N GLN A 3 13.75 -24.88 15.05
CA GLN A 3 12.50 -24.58 14.37
C GLN A 3 12.10 -23.12 14.68
N MET A 4 11.99 -22.29 13.65
CA MET A 4 11.34 -20.98 13.72
C MET A 4 9.82 -21.21 13.62
N SER A 5 9.11 -21.03 14.73
CA SER A 5 7.65 -21.08 14.77
C SER A 5 7.08 -19.76 14.24
N ALA A 6 6.34 -19.83 13.14
CA ALA A 6 5.58 -18.71 12.61
C ALA A 6 4.36 -18.45 13.50
N ALA A 7 4.29 -17.27 14.11
CA ALA A 7 3.12 -16.82 14.84
C ALA A 7 1.92 -16.72 13.89
N GLN A 8 1.00 -17.68 14.01
CA GLN A 8 -0.29 -17.63 13.33
C GLN A 8 -1.13 -16.52 13.96
N THR A 9 -1.25 -15.40 13.26
CA THR A 9 -2.20 -14.34 13.62
C THR A 9 -3.60 -14.83 13.26
N THR A 10 -4.35 -15.33 14.24
CA THR A 10 -5.76 -15.66 14.04
C THR A 10 -6.55 -14.36 13.87
N ALA A 11 -7.09 -14.11 12.68
CA ALA A 11 -8.02 -13.02 12.45
C ALA A 11 -9.27 -13.23 13.32
N SER A 12 -9.60 -12.30 14.22
CA SER A 12 -10.83 -12.41 15.01
C SER A 12 -12.04 -12.17 14.10
N SER A 13 -12.84 -13.20 13.85
CA SER A 13 -14.14 -13.04 13.20
C SER A 13 -15.10 -12.41 14.21
N GLY A 14 -15.52 -11.17 13.96
CA GLY A 14 -16.44 -10.43 14.82
C GLY A 14 -17.29 -9.46 14.02
N ILE A 15 -18.57 -9.36 14.37
CA ILE A 15 -19.47 -8.37 13.78
C ILE A 15 -19.20 -7.03 14.46
N THR A 16 -18.89 -6.01 13.65
CA THR A 16 -18.78 -4.63 14.13
C THR A 16 -19.97 -3.82 13.61
N SER A 17 -20.74 -3.22 14.53
CA SER A 17 -21.84 -2.33 14.18
C SER A 17 -21.33 -0.90 13.99
N VAL A 18 -21.61 -0.28 12.84
CA VAL A 18 -21.12 1.07 12.49
C VAL A 18 -22.28 1.98 12.11
N LYS A 19 -22.30 3.20 12.65
CA LYS A 19 -23.31 4.22 12.33
C LYS A 19 -22.94 4.97 11.03
N LEU A 20 -23.66 4.68 9.95
CA LEU A 20 -23.41 5.29 8.63
C LEU A 20 -23.98 6.71 8.46
N GLY A 21 -24.98 7.11 9.24
CA GLY A 21 -25.63 8.42 9.10
C GLY A 21 -26.26 8.62 7.70
N SER A 22 -26.18 9.85 7.16
CA SER A 22 -26.70 10.21 5.83
C SER A 22 -26.09 9.37 4.69
N ARG A 23 -24.87 8.85 4.86
CA ARG A 23 -24.17 8.02 3.86
C ARG A 23 -24.95 6.76 3.49
N LYS A 24 -25.78 6.23 4.41
CA LYS A 24 -26.62 5.05 4.12
C LYS A 24 -27.57 5.31 2.96
N GLY A 25 -28.14 6.52 2.87
CA GLY A 25 -29.04 6.90 1.78
C GLY A 25 -28.32 6.99 0.44
N GLU A 26 -27.15 7.62 0.42
CA GLU A 26 -26.32 7.72 -0.79
C GLU A 26 -25.85 6.34 -1.27
N LEU A 27 -25.39 5.49 -0.35
CA LEU A 27 -25.02 4.10 -0.67
C LEU A 27 -26.23 3.29 -1.17
N ALA A 28 -27.43 3.51 -0.65
CA ALA A 28 -28.63 2.83 -1.12
C ALA A 28 -28.96 3.18 -2.57
N LYS A 29 -28.87 4.46 -2.96
CA LYS A 29 -29.06 4.90 -4.35
C LYS A 29 -28.03 4.28 -5.29
N ILE A 30 -26.77 4.24 -4.86
CA ILE A 30 -25.68 3.62 -5.64
C ILE A 30 -25.92 2.12 -5.78
N ALA A 31 -26.28 1.45 -4.68
CA ALA A 31 -26.55 0.02 -4.63
C ALA A 31 -27.70 -0.37 -5.57
N ASP A 32 -28.80 0.39 -5.56
CA ASP A 32 -29.96 0.18 -6.43
C ASP A 32 -29.57 0.26 -7.91
N ARG A 33 -28.87 1.34 -8.30
CA ARG A 33 -28.39 1.53 -9.68
C ARG A 33 -27.42 0.42 -10.13
N GLN A 34 -26.61 -0.11 -9.22
CA GLN A 34 -25.64 -1.17 -9.51
C GLN A 34 -26.19 -2.58 -9.30
N LYS A 35 -27.44 -2.75 -8.86
CA LYS A 35 -28.05 -4.04 -8.46
C LYS A 35 -27.23 -4.77 -7.39
N ARG A 36 -26.75 -4.03 -6.40
CA ARG A 36 -25.94 -4.51 -5.27
C ARG A 36 -26.62 -4.20 -3.94
N THR A 37 -26.03 -4.65 -2.84
CA THR A 37 -26.49 -4.31 -1.49
C THR A 37 -25.59 -3.26 -0.84
N VAL A 38 -26.16 -2.40 0.01
CA VAL A 38 -25.41 -1.43 0.82
C VAL A 38 -24.32 -2.14 1.63
N HIS A 39 -24.61 -3.33 2.15
CA HIS A 39 -23.64 -4.13 2.90
C HIS A 39 -22.41 -4.49 2.05
N SER A 40 -22.59 -4.97 0.82
CA SER A 40 -21.47 -5.31 -0.07
C SER A 40 -20.61 -4.08 -0.43
N LEU A 41 -21.24 -2.90 -0.59
CA LEU A 41 -20.51 -1.66 -0.85
C LEU A 41 -19.71 -1.18 0.37
N VAL A 42 -20.23 -1.39 1.58
CA VAL A 42 -19.51 -1.05 2.82
C VAL A 42 -18.29 -1.95 3.00
N ILE A 43 -18.42 -3.26 2.79
CA ILE A 43 -17.27 -4.19 2.84
C ILE A 43 -16.22 -3.76 1.83
N GLU A 44 -16.61 -3.54 0.58
CA GLU A 44 -15.68 -3.12 -0.47
C GLU A 44 -14.98 -1.79 -0.14
N ALA A 45 -15.71 -0.83 0.45
CA ALA A 45 -15.11 0.44 0.87
C ALA A 45 -14.08 0.24 2.00
N VAL A 46 -14.35 -0.68 2.93
CA VAL A 46 -13.40 -1.04 3.99
C VAL A 46 -12.16 -1.71 3.40
N ASP A 47 -12.32 -2.67 2.49
CA ASP A 47 -11.20 -3.37 1.85
C ASP A 47 -10.30 -2.38 1.09
N ARG A 48 -10.90 -1.49 0.30
CA ARG A 48 -10.17 -0.43 -0.41
C ARG A 48 -9.41 0.48 0.54
N TYR A 49 -10.01 0.85 1.67
CA TYR A 49 -9.34 1.68 2.67
C TYR A 49 -8.15 0.94 3.29
N ILE A 50 -8.32 -0.35 3.63
CA ILE A 50 -7.25 -1.18 4.19
C ILE A 50 -6.08 -1.28 3.20
N ASP A 51 -6.34 -1.60 1.94
CA ASP A 51 -5.29 -1.75 0.93
C ASP A 51 -4.55 -0.43 0.70
N GLN A 52 -5.28 0.67 0.51
CA GLN A 52 -4.66 1.99 0.33
C GLN A 52 -3.80 2.39 1.53
N THR A 53 -4.31 2.14 2.75
CA THR A 53 -3.60 2.46 3.98
C THR A 53 -2.35 1.58 4.14
N ARG A 54 -2.45 0.28 3.84
CA ARG A 54 -1.33 -0.65 3.93
C ARG A 54 -0.21 -0.28 2.96
N GLU A 55 -0.53 0.04 1.71
CA GLU A 55 0.48 0.47 0.74
C GLU A 55 1.15 1.77 1.15
N ARG A 56 0.40 2.72 1.72
CA ARG A 56 0.97 3.95 2.26
C ARG A 56 1.91 3.69 3.43
N MET A 57 1.50 2.86 4.38
CA MET A 57 2.34 2.47 5.52
C MET A 57 3.62 1.76 5.05
N LYS A 58 3.52 0.89 4.04
CA LYS A 58 4.68 0.20 3.45
C LYS A 58 5.64 1.20 2.80
N TYR A 59 5.12 2.17 2.06
CA TYR A 59 5.92 3.24 1.45
C TYR A 59 6.64 4.09 2.50
N GLU A 60 5.93 4.55 3.53
CA GLU A 60 6.50 5.35 4.61
C GLU A 60 7.59 4.56 5.38
N ALA A 61 7.32 3.29 5.70
CA ALA A 61 8.31 2.42 6.33
C ALA A 61 9.53 2.17 5.43
N GLN A 62 9.34 2.10 4.11
CA GLN A 62 10.45 1.96 3.17
C GLN A 62 11.31 3.23 3.13
N ALA A 63 10.70 4.42 3.12
CA ALA A 63 11.44 5.68 3.15
C ALA A 63 12.29 5.82 4.42
N ILE A 64 11.73 5.46 5.58
CA ILE A 64 12.46 5.44 6.85
C ILE A 64 13.65 4.49 6.78
N ARG A 65 13.44 3.24 6.33
CA ARG A 65 14.54 2.26 6.17
C ARG A 65 15.63 2.75 5.22
N SER A 66 15.26 3.38 4.10
CA SER A 66 16.23 3.96 3.17
C SER A 66 17.05 5.08 3.82
N TYR A 67 16.41 5.94 4.61
CA TYR A 67 17.08 7.00 5.34
C TYR A 67 18.04 6.46 6.41
N GLU A 68 17.61 5.47 7.19
CA GLU A 68 18.46 4.80 8.19
C GLU A 68 19.67 4.12 7.51
N ASN A 69 19.47 3.47 6.37
CA ASN A 69 20.55 2.85 5.60
C ASN A 69 21.55 3.89 5.07
N TYR A 70 21.07 5.03 4.57
CA TYR A 70 21.93 6.13 4.14
C TYR A 70 22.75 6.68 5.32
N GLN A 71 22.12 6.93 6.47
CA GLN A 71 22.83 7.39 7.68
C GLN A 71 23.92 6.40 8.13
N ALA A 72 23.66 5.09 8.02
CA ALA A 72 24.60 4.06 8.44
C ALA A 72 25.74 3.80 7.44
N THR A 73 25.47 3.87 6.13
CA THR A 73 26.41 3.41 5.09
C THR A 73 26.99 4.53 4.23
N GLY A 74 26.32 5.68 4.18
CA GLY A 74 26.56 6.77 3.22
C GLY A 74 26.12 6.45 1.79
N GLN A 75 25.59 5.25 1.53
CA GLN A 75 25.24 4.84 0.18
C GLN A 75 23.97 5.55 -0.32
N HIS A 76 24.07 6.14 -1.49
CA HIS A 76 22.99 6.87 -2.15
C HIS A 76 23.07 6.66 -3.68
N VAL A 77 22.02 7.09 -4.37
CA VAL A 77 22.03 7.27 -5.83
C VAL A 77 21.95 8.78 -6.07
N THR A 78 22.71 9.29 -7.02
CA THR A 78 22.67 10.71 -7.35
C THR A 78 21.40 11.07 -8.12
N LEU A 79 21.03 12.35 -8.13
CA LEU A 79 19.85 12.80 -8.88
C LEU A 79 19.99 12.52 -10.38
N ASP A 80 21.19 12.68 -10.94
CA ASP A 80 21.44 12.50 -12.37
C ASP A 80 21.25 11.03 -12.80
N GLU A 81 21.77 10.07 -12.03
CA GLU A 81 21.57 8.64 -12.34
C GLU A 81 20.12 8.22 -12.18
N LEU A 82 19.42 8.76 -11.18
CA LEU A 82 18.00 8.50 -10.99
C LEU A 82 17.18 9.05 -12.16
N GLN A 83 17.49 10.27 -12.62
CA GLN A 83 16.84 10.91 -13.75
C GLN A 83 17.10 10.12 -15.04
N GLU A 84 18.34 9.74 -15.30
CA GLU A 84 18.73 8.95 -16.47
C GLU A 84 18.00 7.59 -16.52
N TRP A 85 17.83 6.95 -15.35
CA TRP A 85 17.04 5.74 -15.23
C TRP A 85 15.54 6.02 -15.45
N ALA A 86 14.98 7.06 -14.82
CA ALA A 86 13.57 7.41 -14.93
C ALA A 86 13.15 7.74 -16.37
N ASP A 87 13.99 8.46 -17.11
CA ASP A 87 13.75 8.80 -18.52
C ASP A 87 13.74 7.55 -19.42
N SER A 88 14.49 6.51 -19.05
CA SER A 88 14.54 5.25 -19.80
C SER A 88 13.28 4.39 -19.66
N LEU A 89 12.45 4.63 -18.63
CA LEU A 89 11.24 3.84 -18.37
C LEU A 89 10.21 3.93 -19.50
N ASN A 90 10.19 5.05 -20.23
CA ASN A 90 9.29 5.26 -21.36
C ASN A 90 9.89 4.82 -22.71
N THR A 91 11.07 4.20 -22.70
CA THR A 91 11.79 3.76 -23.91
C THR A 91 11.82 2.23 -24.04
N PRO A 92 11.97 1.69 -25.26
CA PRO A 92 12.11 0.23 -25.48
C PRO A 92 13.35 -0.36 -24.80
N SER A 93 14.35 0.47 -24.48
CA SER A 93 15.60 0.09 -23.83
C SER A 93 15.64 0.62 -22.39
N THR A 94 14.78 0.09 -21.54
CA THR A 94 14.75 0.45 -20.12
C THR A 94 16.08 0.10 -19.45
N LYS A 95 16.70 1.08 -18.80
CA LYS A 95 17.95 0.89 -18.06
C LYS A 95 17.69 0.15 -16.75
N THR A 96 18.69 -0.57 -16.26
CA THR A 96 18.63 -1.19 -14.94
C THR A 96 18.62 -0.12 -13.85
N LEU A 97 17.92 -0.38 -12.75
CA LEU A 97 17.90 0.50 -11.59
C LEU A 97 19.34 0.71 -11.08
N PRO A 98 19.81 1.96 -10.88
CA PRO A 98 21.13 2.23 -10.36
C PRO A 98 21.29 1.66 -8.94
N LEU A 99 22.47 1.13 -8.63
CA LEU A 99 22.83 0.64 -7.30
C LEU A 99 23.33 1.80 -6.43
N CYS A 100 22.96 1.81 -5.15
CA CYS A 100 23.47 2.80 -4.21
C CYS A 100 24.99 2.67 -4.03
N HIS A 101 25.69 3.80 -4.04
CA HIS A 101 27.14 3.92 -3.87
C HIS A 101 27.48 5.14 -3.00
N LYS A 102 28.75 5.30 -2.62
CA LYS A 102 29.21 6.39 -1.74
C LYS A 102 29.47 7.67 -2.52
#